data_AF-A0A519VL91-F1
#
_entry.id   AF-A0A519VL91-F1
#
_cell.length_a   1.000
_cell.length_b   1.000
_cell.length_c   1.000
_cell.angle_alpha   90.00
_cell.angle_beta   90.00
_cell.angle_gamma   90.00
#
_symmetry.space_group_name_H-M   'P 1'
#
loop_
_entity.id
_entity.type
_entity.pdbx_description
1 polymer ?
#
loop_
_entity_poly.entity_id
_entity_poly.type
_entity_poly.pdbx_seq_one_letter_code
_entity_poly.pdbx_strand_id
1 'polypeptide(L)'
;MSHKAGFVSIIGKPNVGKSTLMNALVGEKLSIITPKAQTTRHRILGIVNEEEFQIVFSDTPGIIKPLYGLQDSMMTAVSGALSDADLILFVTDIHEKHDENDVLEKITNTTIPLVVLLNKIDNATQEQVDEKFAYWQEKLNPKHIYAISALHQYNLEGILPMILENIPEHPAYYDKEELTDRSQRFFVSEIIREKIFFNYKKEIPYSTEVVVTAFKEEETKSGPMIRITSEIIVERDSQKNILIGTGGA
;
A
#
# COMPACT_ATOMS: atom_id res chain seq x y z
N MET A 1 -3.57 15.74 -28.27
CA MET A 1 -3.10 16.38 -27.02
C MET A 1 -2.09 15.43 -26.40
N SER A 2 -0.99 15.92 -25.84
CA SER A 2 -0.05 15.01 -25.15
C SER A 2 -0.71 14.51 -23.88
N HIS A 3 -0.78 13.20 -23.74
CA HIS A 3 -1.28 12.52 -22.55
C HIS A 3 -0.07 12.06 -21.74
N LYS A 4 -0.15 12.16 -20.41
CA LYS A 4 0.91 11.65 -19.52
C LYS A 4 0.49 10.35 -18.87
N ALA A 5 1.36 9.35 -18.87
CA ALA A 5 1.10 8.14 -18.12
C ALA A 5 2.37 7.58 -17.51
N GLY A 6 2.31 7.19 -16.24
CA GLY A 6 3.48 6.64 -15.56
C GLY A 6 3.17 5.89 -14.27
N PHE A 7 4.15 5.11 -13.84
CA PHE A 7 4.10 4.28 -12.64
C PHE A 7 4.73 5.01 -11.46
N VAL A 8 3.99 5.08 -10.35
CA VAL A 8 4.42 5.75 -9.12
C VAL A 8 4.49 4.73 -8.00
N SER A 9 5.69 4.38 -7.55
CA SER A 9 5.87 3.38 -6.49
C SER A 9 5.85 4.04 -5.11
N ILE A 10 4.96 3.56 -4.23
CA ILE A 10 4.86 4.02 -2.85
C ILE A 10 5.61 3.03 -1.97
N ILE A 11 6.74 3.47 -1.42
CA ILE A 11 7.64 2.61 -0.64
C ILE A 11 7.89 3.16 0.76
N GLY A 12 8.46 2.33 1.61
CA GLY A 12 8.81 2.67 2.98
C GLY A 12 8.60 1.51 3.94
N LYS A 13 8.96 1.71 5.21
CA LYS A 13 8.84 0.68 6.23
C LYS A 13 7.39 0.28 6.51
N PRO A 14 7.14 -0.84 7.21
CA PRO A 14 5.81 -1.18 7.69
C PRO A 14 5.20 -0.03 8.52
N ASN A 15 3.88 0.13 8.46
CA ASN A 15 3.10 1.07 9.27
C ASN A 15 3.35 2.58 9.08
N VAL A 16 4.21 3.01 8.17
CA VAL A 16 4.43 4.44 7.86
C VAL A 16 3.23 5.12 7.16
N GLY A 17 2.25 4.34 6.69
CA GLY A 17 1.00 4.84 6.10
C GLY A 17 0.91 4.82 4.57
N LYS A 18 1.68 3.97 3.89
CA LYS A 18 1.66 3.77 2.43
C LYS A 18 0.26 3.49 1.87
N SER A 19 -0.43 2.47 2.40
CA SER A 19 -1.78 2.10 1.98
C SER A 19 -2.83 3.18 2.27
N THR A 20 -2.66 3.93 3.37
CA THR A 20 -3.50 5.10 3.67
C THR A 20 -3.32 6.17 2.61
N LEU A 21 -2.08 6.47 2.24
CA LEU A 21 -1.76 7.42 1.18
C LEU A 21 -2.32 6.95 -0.17
N MET A 22 -2.11 5.69 -0.54
CA MET A 22 -2.65 5.14 -1.79
C MET A 22 -4.16 5.30 -1.87
N ASN A 23 -4.91 4.87 -0.84
CA ASN A 23 -6.36 5.00 -0.82
C ASN A 23 -6.80 6.48 -0.90
N ALA A 24 -6.06 7.40 -0.25
CA ALA A 24 -6.36 8.83 -0.32
C ALA A 24 -6.10 9.43 -1.72
N LEU A 25 -5.02 9.02 -2.39
CA LEU A 25 -4.67 9.50 -3.74
C LEU A 25 -5.59 8.92 -4.82
N VAL A 26 -6.03 7.66 -4.65
CA VAL A 26 -6.96 7.01 -5.58
C VAL A 26 -8.41 7.42 -5.32
N GLY A 27 -8.74 7.80 -4.08
CA GLY A 27 -10.11 8.13 -3.67
C GLY A 27 -10.96 6.90 -3.30
N GLU A 28 -10.40 5.70 -3.43
CA GLU A 28 -11.08 4.43 -3.16
C GLU A 28 -10.29 3.57 -2.17
N LYS A 29 -11.00 2.72 -1.41
CA LYS A 29 -10.37 1.83 -0.44
C LYS A 29 -9.89 0.53 -1.11
N LEU A 30 -8.69 0.56 -1.68
CA LEU A 30 -8.08 -0.60 -2.35
C LEU A 30 -7.20 -1.46 -1.42
N SER A 31 -6.52 -0.83 -0.45
CA SER A 31 -5.65 -1.53 0.50
C SER A 31 -6.20 -1.52 1.92
N ILE A 32 -5.86 -2.55 2.70
CA ILE A 32 -6.20 -2.65 4.13
C ILE A 32 -5.42 -1.60 4.93
N ILE A 33 -6.10 -0.89 5.83
CA ILE A 33 -5.50 0.09 6.74
C ILE A 33 -5.62 -0.41 8.19
N THR A 34 -4.50 -0.64 8.86
CA THR A 34 -4.44 -1.08 10.26
C THR A 34 -3.07 -0.75 10.87
N PRO A 35 -2.97 -0.53 12.20
CA PRO A 35 -1.68 -0.32 12.88
C PRO A 35 -0.83 -1.59 12.97
N LYS A 36 -1.36 -2.76 12.59
CA LYS A 36 -0.60 -4.01 12.57
C LYS A 36 0.39 -4.00 11.39
N ALA A 37 1.63 -4.41 11.66
CA ALA A 37 2.66 -4.54 10.64
C ALA A 37 2.30 -5.61 9.60
N GLN A 38 3.02 -5.66 8.48
CA GLN A 38 2.88 -6.73 7.46
C GLN A 38 1.45 -6.93 6.93
N THR A 39 0.66 -5.85 6.93
CA THR A 39 -0.71 -5.88 6.41
C THR A 39 -0.70 -6.01 4.89
N THR A 40 0.11 -5.26 4.16
CA THR A 40 0.22 -5.40 2.70
C THR A 40 1.23 -6.50 2.37
N ARG A 41 0.78 -7.60 1.76
CA ARG A 41 1.63 -8.73 1.36
C ARG A 41 1.88 -8.80 -0.15
N HIS A 42 0.96 -8.23 -0.93
CA HIS A 42 1.01 -8.17 -2.37
C HIS A 42 1.17 -6.72 -2.82
N ARG A 43 1.80 -6.52 -3.99
CA ARG A 43 1.76 -5.23 -4.69
C ARG A 43 0.33 -5.00 -5.17
N ILE A 44 -0.29 -3.86 -4.89
CA ILE A 44 -1.62 -3.54 -5.41
C ILE A 44 -1.48 -2.29 -6.29
N LEU A 45 -2.01 -2.34 -7.51
CA LEU A 45 -2.06 -1.16 -8.36
C LEU A 45 -3.34 -0.35 -8.08
N GLY A 46 -3.18 0.96 -8.00
CA GLY A 46 -4.25 1.94 -7.89
C GLY A 46 -4.14 2.89 -9.05
N ILE A 47 -5.16 2.92 -9.89
CA ILE A 47 -5.11 3.63 -11.16
C ILE A 47 -6.00 4.85 -11.05
N VAL A 48 -5.39 6.03 -11.23
CA VAL A 48 -6.11 7.31 -11.31
C VAL A 48 -6.13 7.73 -12.77
N ASN A 49 -7.35 7.84 -13.30
CA ASN A 49 -7.61 8.15 -14.70
C ASN A 49 -8.26 9.53 -14.83
N GLU A 50 -7.63 10.40 -15.62
CA GLU A 50 -8.19 11.69 -16.03
C GLU A 50 -8.10 11.83 -17.55
N GLU A 51 -8.72 12.86 -18.12
CA GLU A 51 -8.68 13.09 -19.58
C GLU A 51 -7.24 13.27 -20.11
N GLU A 52 -6.41 13.98 -19.35
CA GLU A 52 -5.05 14.36 -19.77
C GLU A 52 -3.95 13.45 -19.22
N PHE A 53 -4.25 12.57 -18.26
CA PHE A 53 -3.25 11.68 -17.66
C PHE A 53 -3.78 10.36 -17.10
N GLN A 54 -2.85 9.43 -16.84
CA GLN A 54 -3.08 8.23 -16.04
C GLN A 54 -1.91 8.03 -15.07
N ILE A 55 -2.19 7.92 -13.78
CA ILE A 55 -1.19 7.60 -12.76
C ILE A 55 -1.45 6.19 -12.25
N VAL A 56 -0.45 5.32 -12.34
CA VAL A 56 -0.52 3.96 -11.82
C VAL A 56 0.28 3.89 -10.52
N PHE A 57 -0.41 4.11 -9.40
CA PHE A 57 0.18 3.93 -8.08
C PHE A 57 0.42 2.46 -7.79
N SER A 58 1.53 2.17 -7.12
CA SER A 58 1.86 0.83 -6.65
C SER A 58 2.07 0.85 -5.14
N ASP A 59 1.10 0.34 -4.37
CA ASP A 59 1.27 0.09 -2.94
C ASP A 59 2.02 -1.22 -2.74
N THR A 60 3.16 -1.13 -2.06
CA THR A 60 4.05 -2.27 -1.86
C THR A 60 4.01 -2.74 -0.41
N PRO A 61 4.37 -4.01 -0.16
CA PRO A 61 4.74 -4.44 1.18
C PRO A 61 5.74 -3.48 1.85
N GLY A 62 5.68 -3.37 3.17
CA GLY A 62 6.69 -2.61 3.91
C GLY A 62 8.06 -3.25 3.79
N ILE A 63 9.09 -2.45 3.51
CA ILE A 63 10.47 -2.92 3.37
C ILE A 63 10.95 -3.48 4.71
N ILE A 64 11.41 -4.73 4.70
CA ILE A 64 11.91 -5.46 5.86
C ILE A 64 13.05 -6.38 5.43
N LYS A 65 13.92 -6.75 6.38
CA LYS A 65 14.80 -7.90 6.21
C LYS A 65 13.99 -9.20 6.30
N PRO A 66 13.94 -10.03 5.24
CA PRO A 66 13.12 -11.23 5.23
C PRO A 66 13.70 -12.33 6.13
N LEU A 67 12.82 -13.06 6.79
CA LEU A 67 13.13 -14.18 7.69
C LEU A 67 12.56 -15.53 7.22
N TYR A 68 11.59 -15.51 6.31
CA TYR A 68 10.90 -16.68 5.79
C TYR A 68 10.25 -16.38 4.43
N GLY A 69 9.85 -17.44 3.70
CA GLY A 69 9.50 -17.36 2.28
C GLY A 69 8.41 -16.34 1.90
N LEU A 70 7.41 -16.10 2.76
CA LEU A 70 6.42 -15.05 2.51
C LEU A 70 7.08 -13.66 2.44
N GLN A 71 8.02 -13.37 3.33
CA GLN A 71 8.73 -12.09 3.34
C GLN A 71 9.68 -11.97 2.15
N ASP A 72 10.28 -13.06 1.68
CA ASP A 72 11.07 -13.07 0.43
C ASP A 72 10.19 -12.71 -0.77
N SER A 73 8.98 -13.30 -0.85
CA SER A 73 8.01 -12.95 -1.89
C SER A 73 7.58 -11.48 -1.78
N MET A 74 7.39 -10.95 -0.57
CA MET A 74 7.09 -9.54 -0.37
C MET A 74 8.22 -8.64 -0.87
N MET A 75 9.48 -8.98 -0.58
CA MET A 75 10.64 -8.20 -1.04
C MET A 75 10.84 -8.29 -2.56
N THR A 76 10.46 -9.40 -3.16
CA THR A 76 10.41 -9.55 -4.63
C THR A 76 9.38 -8.58 -5.22
N ALA A 77 8.19 -8.48 -4.62
CA ALA A 77 7.15 -7.54 -5.06
C ALA A 77 7.60 -6.07 -4.93
N VAL A 78 8.31 -5.72 -3.86
CA VAL A 78 8.92 -4.38 -3.69
C VAL A 78 9.94 -4.10 -4.79
N SER A 79 10.86 -5.04 -5.05
CA SER A 79 11.89 -4.85 -6.08
C SER A 79 11.28 -4.70 -7.49
N GLY A 80 10.23 -5.45 -7.81
CA GLY A 80 9.49 -5.28 -9.06
C GLY A 80 8.86 -3.89 -9.18
N ALA A 81 8.19 -3.41 -8.13
CA ALA A 81 7.60 -2.07 -8.12
C ALA A 81 8.64 -0.95 -8.30
N LEU A 82 9.84 -1.12 -7.75
CA LEU A 82 10.94 -0.18 -7.94
C LEU A 82 11.51 -0.22 -9.36
N SER A 83 11.55 -1.38 -10.00
CA SER A 83 12.05 -1.52 -11.37
C SER A 83 11.15 -0.84 -12.41
N ASP A 84 9.84 -0.83 -12.16
CA ASP A 84 8.84 -0.29 -13.10
C ASP A 84 8.58 1.21 -12.92
N ALA A 85 9.09 1.83 -11.84
CA ALA A 85 8.66 3.15 -11.43
C ALA A 85 9.30 4.29 -12.25
N ASP A 86 8.47 5.23 -12.69
CA ASP A 86 8.90 6.53 -13.21
C ASP A 86 9.20 7.53 -12.08
N LEU A 87 8.56 7.34 -10.92
CA LEU A 87 8.71 8.16 -9.72
C LEU A 87 8.56 7.31 -8.45
N ILE A 88 9.38 7.59 -7.44
CA ILE A 88 9.30 6.96 -6.13
C ILE A 88 8.76 7.96 -5.11
N LEU A 89 7.68 7.57 -4.43
CA LEU A 89 7.20 8.22 -3.21
C LEU A 89 7.69 7.42 -2.01
N PHE A 90 8.74 7.91 -1.36
CA PHE A 90 9.23 7.32 -0.12
C PHE A 90 8.48 7.90 1.07
N VAL A 91 7.67 7.06 1.70
CA VAL A 91 6.88 7.40 2.88
C VAL A 91 7.63 6.96 4.14
N THR A 92 7.81 7.91 5.05
CA THR A 92 8.36 7.70 6.39
C THR A 92 7.42 8.36 7.40
N ASP A 93 7.57 8.05 8.69
CA ASP A 93 6.80 8.72 9.73
C ASP A 93 7.65 9.50 10.74
N ILE A 94 7.00 10.42 11.44
CA ILE A 94 7.60 11.28 12.47
C ILE A 94 8.28 10.44 13.57
N HIS A 95 7.72 9.28 13.92
CA HIS A 95 8.15 8.47 15.06
C HIS A 95 9.26 7.47 14.71
N GLU A 96 9.60 7.34 13.43
CA GLU A 96 10.57 6.36 12.96
C GLU A 96 11.98 6.66 13.49
N LYS A 97 12.59 5.70 14.19
CA LYS A 97 13.94 5.85 14.75
C LYS A 97 14.95 5.24 13.79
N HIS A 98 15.58 6.09 12.97
CA HIS A 98 16.81 6.00 12.14
C HIS A 98 17.45 4.67 11.67
N ASP A 99 16.90 3.49 11.92
CA ASP A 99 17.41 2.23 11.38
C ASP A 99 16.78 1.97 10.00
N GLU A 100 17.25 2.69 8.99
CA GLU A 100 16.63 2.71 7.65
C GLU A 100 17.52 2.14 6.56
N ASN A 101 18.58 1.43 6.94
CA ASN A 101 19.58 0.91 6.00
C ASN A 101 18.93 0.05 4.91
N ASP A 102 18.01 -0.84 5.27
CA ASP A 102 17.30 -1.70 4.31
C ASP A 102 16.52 -0.91 3.24
N VAL A 103 15.97 0.25 3.62
CA VAL A 103 15.22 1.13 2.71
C VAL A 103 16.19 1.95 1.87
N LEU A 104 17.18 2.55 2.51
CA LEU A 104 18.22 3.35 1.87
C LEU A 104 18.95 2.54 0.80
N GLU A 105 19.34 1.30 1.07
CA GLU A 105 19.99 0.41 0.10
C GLU A 105 19.14 0.19 -1.17
N LYS A 106 17.81 0.18 -1.05
CA LYS A 106 16.92 0.04 -2.21
C LYS A 106 16.76 1.35 -2.98
N ILE A 107 16.83 2.50 -2.31
CA ILE A 107 16.61 3.82 -2.91
C ILE A 107 17.90 4.40 -3.51
N THR A 108 19.05 4.25 -2.86
CA THR A 108 20.30 4.88 -3.32
C THR A 108 20.88 4.23 -4.57
N ASN A 109 20.45 3.00 -4.89
CA ASN A 109 20.88 2.24 -6.06
C ASN A 109 20.05 2.53 -7.32
N THR A 110 19.08 3.46 -7.28
CA THR A 110 18.24 3.80 -8.42
C THR A 110 18.44 5.23 -8.90
N THR A 111 18.27 5.45 -10.20
CA THR A 111 18.28 6.78 -10.85
C THR A 111 16.88 7.41 -10.94
N ILE A 112 15.86 6.71 -10.45
CA ILE A 112 14.47 7.15 -10.52
C ILE A 112 14.28 8.37 -9.59
N PRO A 113 13.59 9.43 -10.04
CA PRO A 113 13.23 10.56 -9.20
C PRO A 113 12.60 10.13 -7.87
N LEU A 114 13.05 10.76 -6.77
CA LEU A 114 12.60 10.46 -5.42
C LEU A 114 11.95 11.67 -4.77
N VAL A 115 10.81 11.44 -4.14
CA VAL A 115 10.11 12.40 -3.27
C VAL A 115 9.89 11.77 -1.92
N VAL A 116 10.16 12.53 -0.86
CA VAL A 116 9.97 12.07 0.51
C VAL A 116 8.66 12.64 1.06
N LEU A 117 7.85 11.77 1.66
CA LEU A 117 6.60 12.13 2.32
C LEU A 117 6.74 11.82 3.81
N LEU A 118 6.88 12.88 4.62
CA LEU A 118 6.88 12.80 6.08
C LEU A 118 5.42 12.70 6.54
N ASN A 119 4.97 11.48 6.82
CA ASN A 119 3.58 11.21 7.16
C ASN A 119 3.32 11.25 8.67
N LYS A 120 2.04 11.34 9.05
CA LYS A 120 1.52 11.38 10.44
C LYS A 120 1.87 12.65 11.21
N ILE A 121 2.05 13.77 10.52
CA ILE A 121 2.41 15.06 11.17
C ILE A 121 1.34 15.56 12.15
N ASP A 122 0.12 15.02 12.09
CA ASP A 122 -0.93 15.23 13.08
C ASP A 122 -0.52 14.84 14.52
N ASN A 123 0.52 14.01 14.66
CA ASN A 123 1.08 13.59 15.95
C ASN A 123 2.48 14.18 16.22
N ALA A 124 2.87 15.23 15.50
CA ALA A 124 4.20 15.85 15.59
C ALA A 124 4.13 17.32 16.00
N THR A 125 5.19 17.81 16.66
CA THR A 125 5.46 19.25 16.77
C THR A 125 6.18 19.76 15.51
N GLN A 126 6.15 21.06 15.28
CA GLN A 126 6.87 21.68 14.16
C GLN A 126 8.38 21.37 14.22
N GLU A 127 8.98 21.44 15.41
CA GLU A 127 10.40 21.13 15.62
C GLU A 127 10.75 19.71 15.16
N GLN A 128 9.89 18.72 15.47
CA GLN A 128 10.11 17.34 15.04
C GLN A 128 10.01 17.18 13.52
N VAL A 129 9.10 17.92 12.88
CA VAL A 129 8.96 17.92 11.42
C VAL A 129 10.20 18.54 10.77
N ASP A 130 10.70 19.66 11.30
CA ASP A 130 11.88 20.37 10.78
C ASP A 130 13.15 19.52 10.93
N GLU A 131 13.33 18.85 12.07
CA GLU A 131 14.44 17.90 12.29
C GLU A 131 14.40 16.74 11.28
N LYS A 132 13.22 16.16 11.05
CA LYS A 132 13.03 15.08 10.07
C LYS A 132 13.25 15.56 8.64
N PHE A 133 12.79 16.76 8.31
CA PHE A 133 13.04 17.37 7.02
C PHE A 133 14.54 17.52 6.77
N ALA A 134 15.28 18.12 7.71
CA ALA A 134 16.71 18.32 7.59
C ALA A 134 17.46 16.99 7.44
N TYR A 135 17.09 15.99 8.24
CA TYR A 135 17.66 14.65 8.16
C TYR A 135 17.49 14.04 6.77
N TRP A 136 16.28 14.07 6.21
CA TRP A 136 16.01 13.48 4.90
C TRP A 136 16.58 14.26 3.73
N GLN A 137 16.65 15.59 3.86
CA GLN A 137 17.34 16.44 2.89
C GLN A 137 18.82 16.09 2.81
N GLU A 138 19.50 15.95 3.96
CA GLU A 138 20.92 15.58 4.01
C GLU A 138 21.16 14.15 3.50
N LYS A 139 20.30 13.20 3.88
CA LYS A 139 20.51 11.78 3.59
C LYS A 139 20.24 11.40 2.15
N LEU A 140 19.18 11.95 1.55
CA LEU A 140 18.70 11.51 0.24
C LEU A 140 18.76 12.60 -0.83
N ASN A 141 18.86 13.88 -0.43
CA ASN A 141 18.75 15.03 -1.33
C ASN A 141 17.62 14.86 -2.38
N PRO A 142 16.37 14.59 -1.94
CA PRO A 142 15.26 14.26 -2.84
C PRO A 142 14.82 15.50 -3.64
N LYS A 143 14.01 15.29 -4.69
CA LYS A 143 13.43 16.42 -5.46
C LYS A 143 12.59 17.32 -4.59
N HIS A 144 11.74 16.72 -3.75
CA HIS A 144 10.88 17.41 -2.80
C HIS A 144 10.68 16.58 -1.53
N ILE A 145 10.40 17.29 -0.44
CA ILE A 145 9.97 16.72 0.83
C ILE A 145 8.64 17.38 1.21
N TYR A 146 7.60 16.58 1.41
CA TYR A 146 6.29 17.04 1.86
C TYR A 146 5.99 16.51 3.27
N ALA A 147 5.54 17.41 4.14
CA ALA A 147 4.95 17.06 5.43
C ALA A 147 3.45 16.85 5.25
N ILE A 148 2.95 15.64 5.49
CA ILE A 148 1.56 15.25 5.19
C ILE A 148 0.88 14.52 6.35
N SER A 149 -0.45 14.52 6.33
CA SER A 149 -1.24 13.52 7.04
C SER A 149 -2.14 12.81 6.06
N ALA A 150 -1.73 11.60 5.64
CA ALA A 150 -2.54 10.78 4.73
C ALA A 150 -3.90 10.42 5.33
N LEU A 151 -3.97 10.25 6.65
CA LEU A 151 -5.21 9.92 7.37
C LEU A 151 -6.23 11.06 7.30
N HIS A 152 -5.74 12.30 7.42
CA HIS A 152 -6.58 13.51 7.40
C HIS A 152 -6.59 14.22 6.04
N GLN A 153 -5.99 13.61 5.02
CA GLN A 153 -5.81 14.17 3.68
C GLN A 153 -5.17 15.58 3.70
N TYR A 154 -4.31 15.84 4.67
CA TYR A 154 -3.66 17.13 4.83
C TYR A 154 -2.42 17.22 3.95
N ASN A 155 -2.32 18.33 3.21
CA ASN A 155 -1.19 18.69 2.34
C ASN A 155 -0.89 17.65 1.24
N LEU A 156 -1.94 17.00 0.72
CA LEU A 156 -1.83 16.09 -0.43
C LEU A 156 -1.93 16.80 -1.79
N GLU A 157 -2.51 18.00 -1.82
CA GLU A 157 -2.80 18.76 -3.06
C GLU A 157 -1.54 19.03 -3.90
N GLY A 158 -0.40 19.28 -3.25
CA GLY A 158 0.87 19.53 -3.94
C GLY A 158 1.55 18.28 -4.52
N ILE A 159 1.08 17.08 -4.15
CA ILE A 159 1.69 15.81 -4.61
C ILE A 159 1.33 15.54 -6.07
N LEU A 160 0.07 15.76 -6.46
CA LEU A 160 -0.39 15.45 -7.82
C LEU A 160 0.35 16.25 -8.91
N PRO A 161 0.45 17.60 -8.84
CA PRO A 161 1.21 18.36 -9.84
C PRO A 161 2.66 17.90 -9.94
N MET A 162 3.30 17.63 -8.80
CA MET A 162 4.66 17.13 -8.75
C MET A 162 4.79 15.75 -9.43
N ILE A 163 3.83 14.83 -9.21
CA ILE A 163 3.81 13.55 -9.94
C ILE A 163 3.74 13.80 -11.45
N LEU A 164 2.80 14.64 -11.89
CA LEU A 164 2.57 14.92 -13.31
C LEU A 164 3.79 15.55 -14.00
N GLU A 165 4.61 16.32 -13.28
CA GLU A 165 5.88 16.86 -13.78
C GLU A 165 6.96 15.79 -13.99
N ASN A 166 6.86 14.65 -13.32
CA ASN A 166 7.90 13.61 -13.29
C ASN A 166 7.55 12.34 -14.08
N ILE A 167 6.29 12.15 -14.49
CA ILE A 167 5.88 11.02 -15.34
C ILE A 167 5.98 11.38 -16.84
N PRO A 168 6.25 10.39 -17.72
CA PRO A 168 6.47 10.64 -19.14
C PRO A 168 5.19 10.96 -19.92
N GLU A 169 5.35 11.53 -21.11
CA GLU A 169 4.29 11.54 -22.12
C GLU A 169 4.12 10.13 -22.68
N HIS A 170 2.94 9.55 -22.48
CA HIS A 170 2.62 8.19 -22.87
C HIS A 170 1.09 8.03 -22.94
N PRO A 171 0.55 7.23 -23.88
CA PRO A 171 -0.87 6.86 -23.83
C PRO A 171 -1.22 6.13 -22.52
N ALA A 172 -2.51 5.97 -22.21
CA ALA A 172 -2.92 5.18 -21.06
C ALA A 172 -2.39 3.73 -21.16
N TYR A 173 -1.88 3.19 -20.05
CA TYR A 173 -1.47 1.78 -19.93
C TYR A 173 -2.68 0.85 -19.72
N TYR A 174 -3.67 1.33 -18.97
CA TYR A 174 -4.90 0.60 -18.61
C TYR A 174 -6.14 1.28 -19.17
N ASP A 175 -7.26 0.56 -19.15
CA ASP A 175 -8.56 1.14 -19.49
C ASP A 175 -8.90 2.31 -18.54
N LYS A 176 -9.63 3.30 -19.05
CA LYS A 176 -10.03 4.48 -18.27
C LYS A 176 -11.03 4.16 -17.16
N GLU A 177 -11.74 3.04 -17.27
CA GLU A 177 -12.68 2.54 -16.25
C GLU A 177 -11.99 1.69 -15.16
N GLU A 178 -10.73 1.27 -15.39
CA GLU A 178 -10.01 0.39 -14.47
C GLU A 178 -9.43 1.18 -13.29
N LEU A 179 -9.74 0.74 -12.07
CA LEU A 179 -9.23 1.33 -10.83
C LEU A 179 -8.01 0.58 -10.26
N THR A 180 -7.79 -0.67 -10.67
CA THR A 180 -6.82 -1.59 -10.06
C THR A 180 -6.62 -2.84 -10.90
N ASP A 181 -5.47 -3.50 -10.77
CA ASP A 181 -5.14 -4.77 -11.44
C ASP A 181 -5.74 -6.01 -10.76
N ARG A 182 -6.45 -5.81 -9.64
CA ARG A 182 -6.92 -6.89 -8.77
C ARG A 182 -8.37 -7.26 -9.03
N SER A 183 -8.63 -8.57 -9.08
CA SER A 183 -9.99 -9.10 -9.24
C SER A 183 -10.87 -8.85 -8.02
N GLN A 184 -12.20 -8.87 -8.20
CA GLN A 184 -13.16 -8.83 -7.08
C GLN A 184 -12.91 -9.93 -6.04
N ARG A 185 -12.46 -11.12 -6.48
CA ARG A 185 -12.11 -12.23 -5.56
C ARG A 185 -10.96 -11.86 -4.63
N PHE A 186 -9.96 -11.13 -5.14
CA PHE A 186 -8.87 -10.62 -4.32
C PHE A 186 -9.38 -9.64 -3.26
N PHE A 187 -10.24 -8.70 -3.63
CA PHE A 187 -10.81 -7.77 -2.64
C PHE A 187 -11.67 -8.47 -1.59
N VAL A 188 -12.41 -9.51 -1.97
CA VAL A 188 -13.13 -10.34 -0.99
C VAL A 188 -12.16 -11.00 0.00
N SER A 189 -11.05 -11.59 -0.47
CA SER A 189 -10.04 -12.14 0.45
C SER A 189 -9.44 -11.07 1.34
N GLU A 190 -9.16 -9.88 0.81
CA GLU A 190 -8.59 -8.76 1.58
C GLU A 190 -9.59 -8.21 2.60
N ILE A 191 -10.89 -8.15 2.29
CA ILE A 191 -11.94 -7.73 3.23
C ILE A 191 -12.03 -8.71 4.41
N ILE A 192 -12.03 -10.02 4.13
CA ILE A 192 -12.04 -11.04 5.19
C ILE A 192 -10.76 -10.94 6.02
N ARG A 193 -9.60 -10.83 5.36
CA ARG A 193 -8.31 -10.68 6.03
C ARG A 193 -8.26 -9.41 6.87
N GLU A 194 -8.83 -8.30 6.42
CA GLU A 194 -8.97 -7.09 7.21
C GLU A 194 -9.71 -7.38 8.52
N LYS A 195 -10.82 -8.12 8.47
CA LYS A 195 -11.55 -8.51 9.69
C LYS A 195 -10.70 -9.39 10.59
N ILE A 196 -9.89 -10.30 10.05
CA ILE A 196 -8.95 -11.08 10.87
C ILE A 196 -7.94 -10.13 11.55
N PHE A 197 -7.38 -9.18 10.79
CA PHE A 197 -6.48 -8.18 11.31
C PHE A 197 -7.13 -7.29 12.37
N PHE A 198 -8.43 -7.00 12.33
CA PHE A 198 -9.08 -6.20 13.38
C PHE A 198 -9.46 -7.01 14.61
N ASN A 199 -9.99 -8.22 14.42
CA ASN A 199 -10.56 -9.02 15.52
C ASN A 199 -9.51 -9.81 16.30
N TYR A 200 -8.39 -10.18 15.66
CA TYR A 200 -7.36 -11.00 16.30
C TYR A 200 -6.09 -10.21 16.61
N LYS A 201 -5.27 -10.79 17.49
CA LYS A 201 -4.00 -10.23 17.97
C LYS A 201 -2.91 -11.29 17.89
N LYS A 202 -1.70 -10.91 18.29
CA LYS A 202 -0.51 -11.78 18.34
C LYS A 202 -0.26 -12.42 16.96
N GLU A 203 -0.02 -13.72 16.89
CA GLU A 203 0.40 -14.45 15.69
C GLU A 203 -0.72 -14.68 14.66
N ILE A 204 -1.99 -14.63 15.06
CA ILE A 204 -3.13 -15.04 14.22
C ILE A 204 -3.22 -14.25 12.90
N PRO A 205 -3.17 -12.91 12.89
CA PRO A 205 -3.22 -12.15 11.62
C PRO A 205 -2.05 -12.45 10.68
N TYR A 206 -0.91 -12.88 11.22
CA TYR A 206 0.29 -13.16 10.44
C TYR A 206 0.32 -14.60 9.93
N SER A 207 -0.38 -15.52 10.59
CA SER A 207 -0.39 -16.96 10.28
C SER A 207 -1.64 -17.37 9.49
N THR A 208 -2.31 -16.43 8.81
CA THR A 208 -3.55 -16.66 8.06
C THR A 208 -3.38 -16.33 6.58
N GLU A 209 -4.07 -17.10 5.75
CA GLU A 209 -4.26 -16.85 4.31
C GLU A 209 -5.73 -17.06 3.96
N VAL A 210 -6.30 -16.17 3.13
CA VAL A 210 -7.72 -16.25 2.76
C VAL A 210 -7.83 -16.54 1.27
N VAL A 211 -8.47 -17.65 0.93
CA VAL A 211 -8.66 -18.07 -0.46
C VAL A 211 -10.14 -18.11 -0.79
N VAL A 212 -10.56 -17.37 -1.83
CA VAL A 212 -11.93 -17.46 -2.36
C VAL A 212 -12.02 -18.66 -3.30
N THR A 213 -12.74 -19.71 -2.88
CA THR A 213 -12.89 -20.96 -3.63
C THR A 213 -14.10 -20.96 -4.56
N ALA A 214 -15.11 -20.14 -4.28
CA ALA A 214 -16.24 -19.92 -5.19
C ALA A 214 -16.77 -18.48 -5.13
N PHE A 215 -17.16 -17.96 -6.29
CA PHE A 215 -17.81 -16.67 -6.46
C PHE A 215 -18.87 -16.84 -7.56
N LYS A 216 -20.15 -16.82 -7.18
CA LYS A 216 -21.29 -17.08 -8.08
C LYS A 216 -22.35 -16.00 -7.95
N GLU A 217 -22.79 -15.49 -9.08
CA GLU A 217 -23.98 -14.65 -9.17
C GLU A 217 -25.20 -15.57 -9.35
N GLU A 218 -26.18 -15.44 -8.46
CA GLU A 218 -27.37 -16.28 -8.40
C GLU A 218 -28.63 -15.41 -8.32
N GLU A 219 -29.63 -15.73 -9.13
CA GLU A 219 -30.98 -15.17 -8.94
C GLU A 219 -31.71 -15.97 -7.86
N THR A 220 -32.08 -15.31 -6.77
CA THR A 220 -32.82 -15.93 -5.67
C THR A 220 -34.25 -15.42 -5.63
N LYS A 221 -35.11 -16.08 -4.84
CA LYS A 221 -36.49 -15.62 -4.59
C LYS A 221 -36.55 -14.21 -3.98
N SER A 222 -35.45 -13.73 -3.40
CA SER A 222 -35.34 -12.41 -2.76
C SER A 222 -34.61 -11.38 -3.64
N GLY A 223 -34.30 -11.73 -4.89
CA GLY A 223 -33.54 -10.91 -5.84
C GLY A 223 -32.12 -11.44 -6.11
N PRO A 224 -31.30 -10.67 -6.83
CA PRO A 224 -29.94 -11.06 -7.17
C PRO A 224 -29.07 -11.19 -5.91
N MET A 225 -28.28 -12.25 -5.84
CA MET A 225 -27.38 -12.57 -4.74
C MET A 225 -26.01 -12.97 -5.27
N ILE A 226 -24.95 -12.46 -4.62
CA ILE A 226 -23.58 -12.95 -4.85
C ILE A 226 -23.25 -13.97 -3.75
N ARG A 227 -23.11 -15.23 -4.12
CA ARG A 227 -22.68 -16.31 -3.22
C ARG A 227 -21.16 -16.48 -3.29
N ILE A 228 -20.52 -16.29 -2.15
CA ILE A 228 -19.08 -16.39 -1.98
C ILE A 228 -18.76 -17.56 -1.05
N THR A 229 -17.77 -18.37 -1.40
CA THR A 229 -17.18 -19.39 -0.52
C THR A 229 -15.70 -19.09 -0.38
N SER A 230 -15.22 -19.04 0.86
CA SER A 230 -13.83 -18.73 1.18
C SER A 230 -13.30 -19.69 2.24
N GLU A 231 -12.02 -19.98 2.16
CA GLU A 231 -11.27 -20.77 3.13
C GLU A 231 -10.27 -19.87 3.86
N ILE A 232 -10.21 -19.98 5.18
CA ILE A 232 -9.18 -19.33 6.01
C ILE A 232 -8.19 -20.41 6.42
N ILE A 233 -7.00 -20.36 5.85
CA ILE A 233 -5.92 -21.31 6.08
C ILE A 233 -5.04 -20.79 7.21
N VAL A 234 -4.62 -21.68 8.10
CA VAL A 234 -3.69 -21.39 9.21
C VAL A 234 -2.54 -22.37 9.24
N GLU A 235 -1.45 -22.00 9.91
CA GLU A 235 -0.26 -22.85 10.03
C GLU A 235 -0.43 -24.01 11.01
N ARG A 236 -1.27 -23.85 12.05
CA ARG A 236 -1.40 -24.82 13.15
C ARG A 236 -2.84 -24.99 13.63
N ASP A 237 -3.18 -26.18 14.11
CA ASP A 237 -4.50 -26.50 14.67
C ASP A 237 -4.90 -25.60 15.85
N SER A 238 -3.93 -25.19 16.67
CA SER A 238 -4.19 -24.25 17.78
C SER A 238 -4.71 -22.90 17.28
N GLN A 239 -4.23 -22.42 16.14
CA GLN A 239 -4.66 -21.15 15.53
C GLN A 239 -6.07 -21.28 14.94
N LYS A 240 -6.40 -22.45 14.36
CA LYS A 240 -7.74 -22.77 13.86
C LYS A 240 -8.78 -22.67 14.98
N ASN A 241 -8.49 -23.27 16.14
CA ASN A 241 -9.40 -23.21 17.28
C ASN A 241 -9.59 -21.79 17.81
N ILE A 242 -8.53 -20.95 17.76
CA ILE A 242 -8.63 -19.53 18.13
C ILE A 242 -9.51 -18.75 17.14
N LEU A 243 -9.37 -19.00 15.84
CA LEU A 243 -10.19 -18.36 14.81
C LEU A 243 -11.67 -18.74 14.93
N ILE A 244 -11.97 -20.02 15.15
CA ILE A 244 -13.36 -20.49 15.30
C ILE A 244 -14.00 -19.90 16.56
N GLY A 245 -13.22 -19.67 17.62
CA GLY A 245 -13.72 -19.15 18.88
C GLY A 245 -14.59 -20.16 19.63
N THR A 246 -14.98 -19.80 20.85
CA THR A 246 -15.84 -20.66 21.68
C THR A 246 -17.25 -20.69 21.09
N GLY A 247 -17.70 -21.85 20.63
CA GLY A 247 -19.04 -22.03 20.07
C GLY A 247 -19.24 -21.48 18.65
N GLY A 248 -18.17 -21.09 17.95
CA GLY A 248 -18.26 -20.52 16.60
C GLY A 248 -18.60 -19.03 16.56
N ALA A 249 -18.40 -18.31 17.67
CA ALA A 249 -18.76 -16.90 17.86
C ALA A 249 -17.63 -15.92 17.50
#